data_AF-A0A521WFF5-F1
#
_entry.id   AF-A0A521WFF5-F1
#
_cell.length_a   1.000
_cell.length_b   1.000
_cell.length_c   1.000
_cell.angle_alpha   90.00
_cell.angle_beta   90.00
_cell.angle_gamma   90.00
#
_symmetry.space_group_name_H-M   'P 1'
#
loop_
_entity.id
_entity.type
_entity.pdbx_description
1 polymer ?
#
loop_
_entity_poly.entity_id
_entity_poly.type
_entity_poly.pdbx_seq_one_letter_code
_entity_poly.pdbx_strand_id
1 'polypeptide(L)'
;MPVDTLSLVTEYVTGQTLGFFFQQQIGSVIGVTTLQWAAFGTHTYASAYSKITGRDMARVAYLLLNRGTWNSTSIVSGERIDSMTGWPSFLANTTYGPQVKFPTDPESQERYGWLVWANRTQSPYVGAAVPADAYYCAGFRTNFAMVIPSLNLIIVRLQNGPSPWSDAVFTGMTEKVMTAIASVSGNVPPSAEITSPANDASFIAPVSIAISATASDSDGSVSQVAFYAGTTLLGIDTSAPYTT
;
A
#
# COMPACT_ATOMS: atom_id res chain seq x y z
N MET A 1 15.92 18.60 -16.01
CA MET A 1 15.81 20.07 -16.15
C MET A 1 14.77 20.68 -15.20
N PRO A 2 13.46 20.36 -15.23
CA PRO A 2 12.51 21.00 -14.30
C PRO A 2 12.73 20.63 -12.83
N VAL A 3 12.94 19.33 -12.53
CA VAL A 3 13.15 18.85 -11.15
C VAL A 3 14.46 19.34 -10.54
N ASP A 4 15.53 19.41 -11.35
CA ASP A 4 16.82 19.91 -10.88
C ASP A 4 16.76 21.42 -10.57
N THR A 5 15.91 22.17 -11.28
CA THR A 5 15.63 23.57 -10.94
C THR A 5 14.93 23.68 -9.57
N LEU A 6 14.01 22.76 -9.24
CA LEU A 6 13.39 22.72 -7.90
C LEU A 6 14.42 22.41 -6.80
N SER A 7 15.43 21.59 -7.11
CA SER A 7 16.58 21.39 -6.22
C SER A 7 17.25 22.73 -5.93
N LEU A 8 17.65 23.47 -6.97
CA LEU A 8 18.30 24.78 -6.81
C LEU A 8 17.45 25.79 -6.02
N VAL A 9 16.13 25.81 -6.22
CA VAL A 9 15.22 26.66 -5.43
C VAL A 9 15.28 26.27 -3.95
N THR A 10 15.25 24.97 -3.64
CA THR A 10 15.37 24.50 -2.26
C THR A 10 16.71 24.92 -1.66
N GLU A 11 17.80 24.79 -2.41
CA GLU A 11 19.14 25.17 -1.95
C GLU A 11 19.25 26.68 -1.71
N TYR A 12 18.67 27.49 -2.59
CA TYR A 12 18.62 28.94 -2.44
C TYR A 12 17.83 29.37 -1.19
N VAL A 13 16.66 28.76 -0.95
CA VAL A 13 15.78 29.12 0.17
C VAL A 13 16.31 28.64 1.52
N THR A 14 16.91 27.44 1.55
CA THR A 14 17.32 26.78 2.81
C THR A 14 18.78 26.99 3.16
N GLY A 15 19.61 27.38 2.19
CA GLY A 15 21.08 27.43 2.33
C GLY A 15 21.75 26.05 2.42
N GLN A 16 21.02 24.96 2.13
CA GLN A 16 21.50 23.58 2.21
C GLN A 16 21.26 22.84 0.90
N THR A 17 22.10 21.86 0.55
CA THR A 17 21.81 21.00 -0.61
C THR A 17 20.49 20.24 -0.40
N LEU A 18 19.71 20.00 -1.46
CA LEU A 18 18.42 19.29 -1.32
C LEU A 18 18.58 17.94 -0.61
N GLY A 19 19.63 17.18 -0.93
CA GLY A 19 19.90 15.90 -0.29
C GLY A 19 20.14 16.04 1.22
N PHE A 20 20.88 17.06 1.65
CA PHE A 20 21.13 17.32 3.07
C PHE A 20 19.85 17.78 3.78
N PHE A 21 19.11 18.71 3.17
CA PHE A 21 17.83 19.18 3.68
C PHE A 21 16.85 18.01 3.85
N PHE A 22 16.71 17.15 2.84
CA PHE A 22 15.87 15.95 2.94
C PHE A 22 16.31 15.04 4.08
N GLN A 23 17.61 14.74 4.19
CA GLN A 23 18.11 13.84 5.24
C GLN A 23 17.85 14.41 6.63
N GLN A 24 18.01 15.73 6.81
CA GLN A 24 17.76 16.40 8.08
C GLN A 24 16.27 16.43 8.43
N GLN A 25 15.41 16.87 7.50
CA GLN A 25 14.02 17.16 7.78
C GLN A 25 13.11 15.93 7.73
N ILE A 26 13.47 14.92 6.92
CA ILE A 26 12.62 13.75 6.65
C ILE A 26 13.40 12.47 6.91
N GLY A 27 14.51 12.26 6.20
CA GLY A 27 15.21 10.97 6.14
C GLY A 27 15.57 10.41 7.51
N SER A 28 16.16 11.25 8.38
CA SER A 28 16.56 10.84 9.72
C SER A 28 15.36 10.54 10.63
N VAL A 29 14.24 11.23 10.44
CA VAL A 29 13.02 11.04 11.24
C VAL A 29 12.35 9.71 10.91
N ILE A 30 12.31 9.33 9.63
CA ILE A 30 11.70 8.08 9.18
C ILE A 30 12.68 6.89 9.16
N GLY A 31 13.94 7.12 9.54
CA GLY A 31 14.98 6.09 9.60
C GLY A 31 15.50 5.63 8.23
N VAL A 32 15.52 6.53 7.25
CA VAL A 32 16.22 6.32 5.96
C VAL A 32 17.71 6.63 6.16
N THR A 33 18.56 5.65 5.85
CA THR A 33 20.01 5.74 6.08
C THR A 33 20.84 5.41 4.83
N THR A 34 20.23 4.88 3.77
CA THR A 34 20.92 4.39 2.57
C THR A 34 20.72 5.27 1.35
N LEU A 35 19.90 6.32 1.45
CA LEU A 35 19.67 7.24 0.33
C LEU A 35 20.93 8.06 0.05
N GLN A 36 21.43 7.92 -1.17
CA GLN A 36 22.54 8.69 -1.70
C GLN A 36 22.09 9.38 -2.99
N TRP A 37 22.17 10.69 -3.03
CA TRP A 37 21.91 11.47 -4.24
C TRP A 37 23.17 11.57 -5.10
N ALA A 38 23.00 11.53 -6.42
CA ALA A 38 24.04 12.01 -7.31
C ALA A 38 24.16 13.54 -7.18
N ALA A 39 25.27 14.10 -7.65
CA ALA A 39 25.51 15.53 -7.62
C ALA A 39 25.98 16.04 -8.99
N PHE A 40 25.61 17.27 -9.31
CA PHE A 40 26.17 18.02 -10.44
C PHE A 40 26.95 19.21 -9.87
N GLY A 41 28.28 19.08 -9.80
CA GLY A 41 29.10 20.00 -9.02
C GLY A 41 28.74 19.91 -7.53
N THR A 42 28.38 21.04 -6.93
CA THR A 42 27.96 21.12 -5.52
C THR A 42 26.46 20.92 -5.30
N HIS A 43 25.68 20.78 -6.37
CA HIS A 43 24.22 20.72 -6.31
C HIS A 43 23.72 19.27 -6.30
N THR A 44 22.63 19.03 -5.60
CA THR A 44 21.96 17.73 -5.63
C THR A 44 21.36 17.49 -7.02
N TYR A 45 21.68 16.35 -7.64
CA TYR A 45 21.04 15.93 -8.88
C TYR A 45 19.71 15.23 -8.56
N ALA A 46 18.62 15.99 -8.57
CA ALA A 46 17.34 15.57 -7.99
C ALA A 46 16.49 14.69 -8.93
N SER A 47 16.66 14.80 -10.25
CA SER A 47 15.81 14.07 -11.21
C SER A 47 16.16 12.60 -11.39
N ALA A 48 17.39 12.16 -11.09
CA ALA A 48 17.85 10.81 -11.37
C ALA A 48 19.08 10.40 -10.55
N TYR A 49 19.51 9.14 -10.73
CA TYR A 49 20.75 8.57 -10.18
C TYR A 49 20.88 8.52 -8.65
N SER A 50 19.79 8.75 -7.92
CA SER A 50 19.72 8.42 -6.50
C SER A 50 19.83 6.90 -6.30
N LYS A 51 20.56 6.48 -5.27
CA LYS A 51 20.66 5.09 -4.82
C LYS A 51 20.00 4.95 -3.46
N ILE A 52 19.21 3.91 -3.27
CA ILE A 52 18.48 3.66 -2.02
C ILE A 52 18.12 2.18 -1.95
N THR A 53 18.01 1.63 -0.75
CA THR A 53 17.50 0.25 -0.58
C THR A 53 15.99 0.18 -0.70
N GLY A 54 15.46 -1.02 -1.02
CA GLY A 54 14.01 -1.23 -1.08
C GLY A 54 13.30 -0.94 0.25
N ARG A 55 13.96 -1.25 1.38
CA ARG A 55 13.42 -0.96 2.72
C ARG A 55 13.34 0.55 3.00
N ASP A 56 14.36 1.31 2.63
CA ASP A 56 14.34 2.76 2.84
C ASP A 56 13.37 3.46 1.90
N MET A 57 13.25 3.01 0.64
CA MET A 57 12.20 3.50 -0.25
C MET A 57 10.81 3.14 0.29
N ALA A 58 10.64 1.97 0.90
CA ALA A 58 9.39 1.61 1.57
C ALA A 58 9.06 2.52 2.74
N ARG A 59 10.04 3.03 3.49
CA ARG A 59 9.82 4.04 4.54
C ARG A 59 9.31 5.36 3.95
N VAL A 60 9.89 5.81 2.84
CA VAL A 60 9.41 7.00 2.11
C VAL A 60 7.97 6.79 1.64
N ALA A 61 7.68 5.66 0.99
CA ALA A 61 6.34 5.34 0.53
C ALA A 61 5.34 5.22 1.70
N TYR A 62 5.74 4.64 2.83
CA TYR A 62 4.91 4.53 4.03
C TYR A 62 4.63 5.91 4.66
N LEU A 63 5.59 6.83 4.65
CA LEU A 63 5.35 8.21 5.07
C LEU A 63 4.26 8.87 4.21
N LEU A 64 4.32 8.67 2.89
CA LEU A 64 3.30 9.16 1.96
C LEU A 64 1.94 8.51 2.23
N LEU A 65 1.89 7.19 2.43
CA LEU A 65 0.67 6.45 2.79
C LEU A 65 0.01 7.00 4.05
N ASN A 66 0.80 7.36 5.06
CA ASN A 66 0.34 7.93 6.32
C ASN A 66 0.18 9.46 6.26
N ARG A 67 -0.02 10.01 5.06
CA ARG A 67 -0.28 11.45 4.83
C ARG A 67 0.74 12.34 5.54
N GLY A 68 2.02 11.95 5.47
CA GLY A 68 3.15 12.71 6.02
C GLY A 68 3.37 12.57 7.53
N THR A 69 2.64 11.66 8.18
CA THR A 69 2.80 11.35 9.60
C THR A 69 3.68 10.11 9.81
N TRP A 70 4.57 10.17 10.79
CA TRP A 70 5.42 9.04 11.21
C TRP A 70 5.45 8.93 12.73
N ASN A 71 5.05 7.79 13.30
CA ASN A 71 4.96 7.59 14.75
C ASN A 71 4.27 8.77 15.47
N SER A 72 3.09 9.16 14.99
CA SER A 72 2.29 10.29 15.50
C SER A 72 2.91 11.69 15.30
N THR A 73 4.09 11.80 14.68
CA THR A 73 4.72 13.08 14.33
C THR A 73 4.34 13.47 12.91
N SER A 74 3.69 14.63 12.73
CA SER A 74 3.44 15.20 11.41
C SER A 74 4.71 15.84 10.86
N ILE A 75 5.38 15.18 9.91
CA ILE A 75 6.59 15.67 9.24
C ILE A 75 6.22 16.56 8.05
N VAL A 76 5.22 16.14 7.28
CA VAL A 76 4.64 16.87 6.16
C VAL A 76 3.13 16.90 6.38
N SER A 77 2.48 18.05 6.18
CA SER A 77 1.02 18.14 6.37
C SER A 77 0.28 17.20 5.41
N GLY A 78 -0.78 16.54 5.89
CA GLY A 78 -1.62 15.69 5.05
C GLY A 78 -2.16 16.40 3.81
N GLU A 79 -2.58 17.66 3.93
CA GLU A 79 -3.03 18.49 2.80
C GLU A 79 -1.96 18.62 1.70
N ARG A 80 -0.69 18.75 2.09
CA ARG A 80 0.42 18.78 1.13
C ARG A 80 0.56 17.44 0.41
N ILE A 81 0.44 16.32 1.13
CA ILE A 81 0.48 14.98 0.50
C ILE A 81 -0.70 14.79 -0.44
N ASP A 82 -1.92 15.14 -0.02
CA ASP A 82 -3.11 15.02 -0.85
C ASP A 82 -2.99 15.90 -2.11
N SER A 83 -2.39 17.08 -1.99
CA SER A 83 -2.17 17.97 -3.14
C SER A 83 -1.25 17.35 -4.19
N MET A 84 -0.37 16.40 -3.83
CA MET A 84 0.61 15.82 -4.75
C MET A 84 -0.03 15.10 -5.92
N THR A 85 -1.21 14.50 -5.73
CA THR A 85 -1.91 13.74 -6.78
C THR A 85 -2.89 14.60 -7.58
N GLY A 86 -3.08 15.86 -7.19
CA GLY A 86 -3.96 16.82 -7.85
C GLY A 86 -3.32 17.48 -9.08
N TRP A 87 -4.17 17.93 -10.02
CA TRP A 87 -3.74 18.83 -11.09
C TRP A 87 -4.07 20.28 -10.68
N PRO A 88 -3.07 21.16 -10.56
CA PRO A 88 -3.32 22.55 -10.17
C PRO A 88 -4.20 23.29 -11.18
N SER A 89 -5.18 24.05 -10.69
CA SER A 89 -6.10 24.82 -11.54
C SER A 89 -5.39 25.86 -12.41
N PHE A 90 -4.27 26.43 -11.93
CA PHE A 90 -3.47 27.37 -12.72
C PHE A 90 -2.78 26.72 -13.93
N LEU A 91 -2.66 25.38 -13.94
CA LEU A 91 -2.16 24.61 -15.08
C LEU A 91 -3.29 24.12 -16.02
N ALA A 92 -4.56 24.36 -15.69
CA ALA A 92 -5.69 23.88 -16.50
C ALA A 92 -5.70 24.48 -17.92
N ASN A 93 -5.15 25.69 -18.09
CA ASN A 93 -5.15 26.42 -19.36
C ASN A 93 -3.74 26.51 -19.98
N THR A 94 -2.74 25.82 -19.43
CA THR A 94 -1.40 25.79 -20.03
C THR A 94 -1.40 24.87 -21.25
N THR A 95 -1.37 25.48 -22.44
CA THR A 95 -1.02 24.80 -23.68
C THR A 95 0.47 24.49 -23.65
N TYR A 96 0.83 23.27 -23.26
CA TYR A 96 2.18 22.77 -23.56
C TYR A 96 2.34 22.79 -25.08
N GLY A 97 3.44 23.36 -25.57
CA GLY A 97 3.75 23.42 -27.01
C GLY A 97 3.81 22.02 -27.65
N PRO A 98 4.29 21.89 -28.90
CA PRO A 98 4.29 20.62 -29.64
C PRO A 98 5.07 19.44 -28.99
N GLN A 99 5.66 19.63 -27.81
CA GLN A 99 6.23 18.61 -26.91
C GLN A 99 5.87 19.06 -25.48
N VAL A 100 5.20 18.29 -24.61
CA VAL A 100 5.45 16.90 -24.22
C VAL A 100 4.10 16.20 -23.99
N LYS A 101 3.52 15.60 -25.04
CA LYS A 101 2.96 14.27 -24.80
C LYS A 101 4.17 13.43 -24.43
N PHE A 102 4.16 12.69 -23.32
CA PHE A 102 5.07 11.55 -23.26
C PHE A 102 4.86 10.80 -24.58
N PRO A 103 5.91 10.33 -25.28
CA PRO A 103 5.76 9.62 -26.54
C PRO A 103 4.77 8.42 -26.46
N THR A 104 4.36 8.04 -25.24
CA THR A 104 3.51 6.91 -24.90
C THR A 104 2.16 7.26 -24.25
N ASP A 105 1.86 8.51 -23.84
CA ASP A 105 0.59 8.80 -23.15
C ASP A 105 -0.02 10.20 -23.46
N PRO A 106 -1.14 10.27 -24.21
CA PRO A 106 -1.85 11.51 -24.48
C PRO A 106 -2.61 12.10 -23.27
N GLU A 107 -2.79 11.38 -22.17
CA GLU A 107 -3.57 11.79 -20.98
C GLU A 107 -2.72 12.25 -19.79
N SER A 108 -1.44 12.59 -20.00
CA SER A 108 -0.50 12.94 -18.91
C SER A 108 -0.99 14.03 -17.94
N GLN A 109 -1.81 14.98 -18.38
CA GLN A 109 -2.42 16.01 -17.52
C GLN A 109 -3.38 15.41 -16.48
N GLU A 110 -4.03 14.30 -16.81
CA GLU A 110 -4.97 13.58 -15.94
C GLU A 110 -4.25 12.57 -15.03
N ARG A 111 -2.99 12.25 -15.34
CA ARG A 111 -2.23 11.16 -14.70
C ARG A 111 -0.96 11.60 -13.99
N TYR A 112 -0.58 12.87 -14.03
CA TYR A 112 0.59 13.40 -13.32
C TYR A 112 0.18 14.53 -12.35
N GLY A 113 0.87 14.62 -11.21
CA GLY A 113 0.70 15.67 -10.22
C GLY A 113 2.03 16.34 -9.87
N TRP A 114 2.28 16.62 -8.59
CA TRP A 114 3.55 17.19 -8.12
C TRP A 114 4.60 16.10 -7.93
N LEU A 115 5.30 15.76 -9.02
CA LEU A 115 6.39 14.76 -9.07
C LEU A 115 5.95 13.30 -8.87
N VAL A 116 4.65 13.03 -8.91
CA VAL A 116 4.07 11.68 -8.82
C VAL A 116 3.11 11.43 -9.98
N TRP A 117 3.02 10.17 -10.38
CA TRP A 117 1.95 9.67 -11.23
C TRP A 117 0.75 9.31 -10.37
N ALA A 118 -0.46 9.59 -10.83
CA ALA A 118 -1.71 9.32 -10.14
C ALA A 118 -2.62 8.42 -11.01
N ASN A 119 -3.22 7.40 -10.40
CA ASN A 119 -4.07 6.43 -11.08
C ASN A 119 -5.53 6.89 -11.27
N ARG A 120 -5.75 8.22 -11.32
CA ARG A 120 -7.10 8.84 -11.32
C ARG A 120 -7.98 8.34 -12.45
N THR A 121 -7.39 8.03 -13.60
CA THR A 121 -8.10 7.56 -14.80
C THR A 121 -7.89 6.08 -15.10
N GLN A 122 -7.52 5.28 -14.09
CA GLN A 122 -7.27 3.84 -14.21
C GLN A 122 -6.23 3.54 -15.31
N SER A 123 -5.01 3.95 -15.04
CA SER A 123 -3.90 3.85 -15.96
C SER A 123 -3.63 2.39 -16.38
N PRO A 124 -3.47 2.11 -17.69
CA PRO A 124 -3.09 0.78 -18.16
C PRO A 124 -1.68 0.35 -17.71
N TYR A 125 -0.84 1.30 -17.28
CA TYR A 125 0.52 1.04 -16.79
C TYR A 125 0.58 0.30 -15.45
N VAL A 126 -0.49 0.36 -14.66
CA VAL A 126 -0.57 -0.30 -13.36
C VAL A 126 -1.67 -1.35 -13.29
N GLY A 127 -2.48 -1.47 -14.34
CA GLY A 127 -3.53 -2.49 -14.44
C GLY A 127 -4.85 -2.04 -13.84
N ALA A 128 -5.94 -2.52 -14.43
CA ALA A 128 -7.31 -2.06 -14.16
C ALA A 128 -7.80 -2.39 -12.73
N ALA A 129 -7.20 -3.42 -12.10
CA ALA A 129 -7.56 -3.81 -10.73
C ALA A 129 -6.94 -2.90 -9.65
N VAL A 130 -5.99 -2.02 -10.01
CA VAL A 130 -5.39 -1.09 -9.06
C VAL A 130 -6.36 0.04 -8.77
N PRO A 131 -6.64 0.35 -7.49
CA PRO A 131 -7.55 1.43 -7.11
C PRO A 131 -7.17 2.80 -7.68
N ALA A 132 -8.18 3.63 -7.96
CA ALA A 132 -8.00 4.94 -8.58
C ALA A 132 -7.28 5.96 -7.68
N ASP A 133 -7.29 5.74 -6.36
CA ASP A 133 -6.57 6.57 -5.38
C ASP A 133 -5.07 6.20 -5.28
N ALA A 134 -4.62 5.19 -6.03
CA ALA A 134 -3.21 4.85 -6.08
C ALA A 134 -2.38 5.95 -6.76
N TYR A 135 -1.16 6.14 -6.28
CA TYR A 135 -0.18 7.03 -6.90
C TYR A 135 1.23 6.46 -6.73
N TYR A 136 2.13 6.81 -7.64
CA TYR A 136 3.43 6.15 -7.74
C TYR A 136 4.52 7.02 -8.36
N CYS A 137 5.75 6.65 -8.08
CA CYS A 137 6.93 7.11 -8.80
C CYS A 137 7.47 5.94 -9.62
N ALA A 138 7.71 6.18 -10.92
CA ALA A 138 8.35 5.24 -11.81
C ALA A 138 9.66 5.82 -12.32
N GLY A 139 10.70 4.99 -12.37
CA GLY A 139 12.03 5.36 -12.81
C GLY A 139 12.61 4.35 -13.80
N PHE A 140 13.64 4.80 -14.53
CA PHE A 140 14.34 3.99 -15.52
C PHE A 140 14.78 2.63 -14.94
N ARG A 141 14.83 1.62 -15.80
CA ARG A 141 15.04 0.20 -15.45
C ARG A 141 14.07 -0.43 -14.41
N THR A 142 12.82 0.01 -14.28
CA THR A 142 11.70 -0.65 -13.58
C THR A 142 11.78 -0.46 -12.08
N ASN A 143 12.41 0.65 -11.69
CA ASN A 143 12.36 1.16 -10.34
C ASN A 143 11.00 1.80 -10.12
N PHE A 144 10.32 1.42 -9.04
CA PHE A 144 8.93 1.72 -8.83
C PHE A 144 8.61 1.75 -7.34
N ALA A 145 7.85 2.76 -6.92
CA ALA A 145 7.27 2.84 -5.60
C ALA A 145 5.83 3.35 -5.74
N MET A 146 4.87 2.57 -5.25
CA MET A 146 3.45 2.87 -5.30
C MET A 146 2.86 2.90 -3.90
N VAL A 147 1.90 3.79 -3.73
CA VAL A 147 1.06 3.95 -2.54
C VAL A 147 -0.38 3.74 -2.95
N ILE A 148 -1.13 2.94 -2.19
CA ILE A 148 -2.55 2.65 -2.42
C ILE A 148 -3.28 2.87 -1.08
N PRO A 149 -3.78 4.09 -0.83
CA PRO A 149 -4.38 4.46 0.45
C PRO A 149 -5.57 3.57 0.84
N SER A 150 -6.48 3.32 -0.09
CA SER A 150 -7.68 2.49 0.10
C SER A 150 -7.39 1.06 0.55
N LEU A 151 -6.19 0.54 0.24
CA LEU A 151 -5.74 -0.80 0.64
C LEU A 151 -4.71 -0.78 1.78
N ASN A 152 -4.37 0.40 2.32
CA ASN A 152 -3.28 0.58 3.28
C ASN A 152 -1.98 -0.12 2.82
N LEU A 153 -1.67 0.01 1.53
CA LEU A 153 -0.65 -0.78 0.87
C LEU A 153 0.41 0.10 0.22
N ILE A 154 1.67 -0.34 0.34
CA ILE A 154 2.78 0.17 -0.46
C ILE A 154 3.40 -0.97 -1.26
N ILE A 155 3.84 -0.68 -2.47
CA ILE A 155 4.56 -1.63 -3.33
C ILE A 155 5.88 -0.97 -3.74
N VAL A 156 7.00 -1.61 -3.41
CA VAL A 156 8.33 -1.12 -3.80
C VAL A 156 9.06 -2.19 -4.60
N ARG A 157 9.56 -1.79 -5.76
CA ARG A 157 10.39 -2.60 -6.64
C ARG A 157 11.61 -1.77 -7.04
N LEU A 158 12.79 -2.18 -6.61
CA LEU A 158 14.06 -1.61 -7.05
C LEU A 158 14.91 -2.73 -7.64
N GLN A 159 14.93 -2.85 -8.96
CA GLN A 159 15.68 -3.86 -9.68
C GLN A 159 15.97 -3.36 -11.09
N ASN A 160 17.03 -3.84 -11.74
CA ASN A 160 17.17 -3.68 -13.18
C ASN A 160 16.13 -4.53 -13.92
N GLY A 161 15.25 -3.87 -14.65
CA GLY A 161 14.26 -4.48 -15.52
C GLY A 161 14.86 -5.00 -16.83
N PRO A 162 14.00 -5.56 -17.71
CA PRO A 162 14.43 -6.09 -18.99
C PRO A 162 15.07 -5.01 -19.88
N SER A 163 15.89 -5.48 -20.83
CA SER A 163 16.44 -4.67 -21.92
C SER A 163 16.01 -5.31 -23.24
N PRO A 164 15.19 -4.64 -24.08
CA PRO A 164 14.72 -3.25 -23.93
C PRO A 164 13.68 -3.08 -22.81
N TRP A 165 13.46 -1.82 -22.44
CA TRP A 165 12.45 -1.39 -21.47
C TRP A 165 11.07 -1.99 -21.74
N SER A 166 10.33 -2.36 -20.69
CA SER A 166 8.93 -2.74 -20.79
C SER A 166 8.15 -2.34 -19.54
N ASP A 167 7.12 -1.52 -19.73
CA ASP A 167 6.19 -1.12 -18.67
C ASP A 167 5.30 -2.28 -18.19
N ALA A 168 5.18 -3.35 -18.98
CA ALA A 168 4.40 -4.55 -18.62
C ALA A 168 4.91 -5.23 -17.33
N VAL A 169 6.16 -4.95 -16.93
CA VAL A 169 6.70 -5.38 -15.63
C VAL A 169 5.92 -4.76 -14.46
N PHE A 170 5.45 -3.51 -14.59
CA PHE A 170 4.64 -2.86 -13.58
C PHE A 170 3.25 -3.48 -13.53
N THR A 171 2.53 -3.46 -14.65
CA THR A 171 1.18 -4.03 -14.78
C THR A 171 1.13 -5.48 -14.30
N GLY A 172 2.05 -6.33 -14.77
CA GLY A 172 2.06 -7.74 -14.38
C GLY A 172 2.42 -7.98 -12.91
N MET A 173 3.16 -7.08 -12.28
CA MET A 173 3.44 -7.14 -10.84
C MET A 173 2.21 -6.71 -10.03
N THR A 174 1.62 -5.55 -10.35
CA THR A 174 0.48 -5.00 -9.64
C THR A 174 -0.75 -5.88 -9.78
N GLU A 175 -1.03 -6.45 -10.97
CA GLU A 175 -2.13 -7.40 -11.18
C GLU A 175 -2.00 -8.65 -10.31
N LYS A 176 -0.78 -9.19 -10.16
CA LYS A 176 -0.53 -10.33 -9.25
C LYS A 176 -0.79 -9.97 -7.80
N VAL A 177 -0.38 -8.77 -7.37
CA VAL A 177 -0.65 -8.28 -6.01
C VAL A 177 -2.15 -8.09 -5.79
N MET A 178 -2.87 -7.45 -6.73
CA MET A 178 -4.32 -7.25 -6.63
C MET A 178 -5.08 -8.59 -6.63
N THR A 179 -4.66 -9.55 -7.47
CA THR A 179 -5.23 -10.90 -7.49
C THR A 179 -5.03 -11.61 -6.15
N ALA A 180 -3.82 -11.52 -5.57
CA ALA A 180 -3.55 -12.11 -4.26
C ALA A 180 -4.40 -11.49 -3.16
N ILE A 181 -4.57 -10.16 -3.15
CA ILE A 181 -5.43 -9.46 -2.19
C ILE A 181 -6.91 -9.85 -2.37
N ALA A 182 -7.39 -9.96 -3.60
CA ALA A 182 -8.75 -10.41 -3.87
C ALA A 182 -8.98 -11.87 -3.44
N SER A 183 -7.93 -12.71 -3.42
CA SER A 183 -8.04 -14.10 -2.96
C SER A 183 -8.13 -14.23 -1.43
N VAL A 184 -7.76 -13.21 -0.66
CA VAL A 184 -7.93 -13.18 0.82
C VAL A 184 -9.22 -12.49 1.28
N SER A 185 -10.01 -11.89 0.38
CA SER A 185 -11.21 -11.13 0.75
C SER A 185 -12.47 -11.97 0.99
N GLY A 186 -12.34 -13.12 1.65
CA GLY A 186 -13.48 -13.98 1.93
C GLY A 186 -13.27 -14.92 3.10
N ASN A 187 -12.94 -14.40 4.30
CA ASN A 187 -13.06 -15.21 5.51
C ASN A 187 -14.55 -15.54 5.73
N VAL A 188 -14.95 -16.78 5.46
CA VAL A 188 -16.31 -17.23 5.75
C VAL A 188 -16.35 -17.68 7.20
N PRO A 189 -17.28 -17.18 8.04
CA PRO A 189 -17.35 -17.63 9.43
C PRO A 189 -17.64 -19.14 9.49
N PRO A 190 -17.05 -19.88 10.46
CA PRO A 190 -17.35 -21.29 10.64
C PRO A 190 -18.81 -21.49 11.02
N SER A 191 -19.37 -22.63 10.63
CA SER A 191 -20.70 -23.08 11.04
C SER A 191 -20.59 -24.14 12.14
N ALA A 192 -21.53 -24.13 13.09
CA ALA A 192 -21.61 -25.13 14.14
C ALA A 192 -23.06 -25.44 14.50
N GLU A 193 -23.34 -26.70 14.84
CA GLU A 193 -24.68 -27.19 15.20
C GLU A 193 -24.59 -28.20 16.33
N ILE A 194 -25.48 -28.09 17.32
CA ILE A 194 -25.66 -29.12 18.36
C ILE A 194 -26.45 -30.27 17.76
N THR A 195 -25.88 -31.47 17.80
CA THR A 195 -26.51 -32.71 17.29
C THR A 195 -27.13 -33.56 18.40
N SER A 196 -26.71 -33.35 19.64
CA SER A 196 -27.29 -33.96 20.83
C SER A 196 -27.08 -33.05 22.06
N PRO A 197 -28.05 -32.91 22.95
CA PRO A 197 -29.38 -33.52 22.90
C PRO A 197 -30.28 -32.88 21.82
N ALA A 198 -31.32 -33.59 21.39
CA ALA A 198 -32.32 -33.02 20.49
C ALA A 198 -33.00 -31.80 21.13
N ASN A 199 -33.43 -30.83 20.31
CA ASN A 199 -34.19 -29.69 20.80
C ASN A 199 -35.40 -30.17 21.61
N ASP A 200 -35.67 -29.50 22.73
CA ASP A 200 -36.76 -29.83 23.66
C ASP A 200 -36.64 -31.21 24.36
N ALA A 201 -35.48 -31.86 24.32
CA ALA A 201 -35.24 -33.06 25.12
C ALA A 201 -35.42 -32.78 26.62
N SER A 202 -36.14 -33.68 27.29
CA SER A 202 -36.40 -33.61 28.72
C SER A 202 -35.63 -34.69 29.46
N PHE A 203 -35.15 -34.33 30.64
CA PHE A 203 -34.27 -35.16 31.45
C PHE A 203 -34.77 -35.16 32.90
N ILE A 204 -34.79 -36.34 33.54
CA ILE A 204 -35.15 -36.47 34.95
C ILE A 204 -33.86 -36.34 35.77
N ALA A 205 -33.80 -35.33 36.62
CA ALA A 205 -32.65 -35.12 37.49
C ALA A 205 -32.60 -36.15 38.65
N PRO A 206 -31.41 -36.53 39.12
CA PRO A 206 -30.10 -36.12 38.62
C PRO A 206 -29.64 -36.97 37.42
N VAL A 207 -29.19 -36.32 36.35
CA VAL A 207 -28.57 -37.00 35.20
C VAL A 207 -27.52 -36.10 34.56
N SER A 208 -26.43 -36.68 34.08
CA SER A 208 -25.44 -35.99 33.25
C SER A 208 -25.87 -36.05 31.79
N ILE A 209 -25.87 -34.91 31.11
CA ILE A 209 -26.28 -34.79 29.71
C ILE A 209 -25.03 -34.51 28.89
N ALA A 210 -24.64 -35.47 28.05
CA ALA A 210 -23.56 -35.25 27.08
C ALA A 210 -24.07 -34.35 25.96
N ILE A 211 -23.32 -33.30 25.64
CA ILE A 211 -23.61 -32.43 24.50
C ILE A 211 -22.67 -32.84 23.36
N SER A 212 -23.20 -33.00 22.16
CA SER A 212 -22.42 -33.30 20.95
C SER A 212 -22.70 -32.25 19.89
N ALA A 213 -21.67 -31.85 19.15
CA ALA A 213 -21.80 -30.86 18.09
C ALA A 213 -20.97 -31.22 16.84
N THR A 214 -21.39 -30.68 15.70
CA THR A 214 -20.59 -30.59 14.49
C THR A 214 -20.12 -29.15 14.33
N ALA A 215 -18.92 -28.97 13.78
CA ALA A 215 -18.42 -27.67 13.37
C ALA A 215 -17.60 -27.83 12.08
N SER A 216 -17.78 -26.91 11.15
CA SER A 216 -17.09 -26.90 9.87
C SER A 216 -16.77 -25.47 9.45
N ASP A 217 -15.68 -25.34 8.71
CA ASP A 217 -15.19 -24.08 8.15
C ASP A 217 -14.87 -24.35 6.67
N SER A 218 -15.45 -23.56 5.77
CA SER A 218 -15.38 -23.81 4.32
C SER A 218 -14.08 -23.34 3.68
N ASP A 219 -13.43 -22.37 4.30
CA ASP A 219 -12.20 -21.71 3.83
C ASP A 219 -11.06 -21.82 4.86
N GLY A 220 -11.34 -22.39 6.03
CA GLY A 220 -10.38 -22.61 7.10
C GLY A 220 -10.45 -23.99 7.74
N SER A 221 -10.11 -24.03 9.02
CA SER A 221 -10.16 -25.23 9.85
C SER A 221 -10.62 -24.86 11.25
N VAL A 222 -11.49 -25.69 11.84
CA VAL A 222 -11.95 -25.49 13.21
C VAL A 222 -10.87 -25.99 14.18
N SER A 223 -10.32 -25.09 14.98
CA SER A 223 -9.30 -25.41 15.99
C SER A 223 -9.90 -25.76 17.36
N GLN A 224 -11.15 -25.35 17.61
CA GLN A 224 -11.82 -25.48 18.91
C GLN A 224 -13.33 -25.29 18.79
N VAL A 225 -14.10 -26.04 19.58
CA VAL A 225 -15.52 -25.81 19.87
C VAL A 225 -15.69 -25.56 21.37
N ALA A 226 -16.43 -24.52 21.74
CA ALA A 226 -16.74 -24.18 23.13
C ALA A 226 -18.26 -24.24 23.34
N PHE A 227 -18.69 -24.96 24.38
CA PHE A 227 -20.09 -25.20 24.70
C PHE A 227 -20.54 -24.25 25.81
N TYR A 228 -21.68 -23.58 25.64
CA TYR A 228 -22.19 -22.59 26.60
C TYR A 228 -23.66 -22.87 26.98
N ALA A 229 -23.99 -22.63 28.25
CA ALA A 229 -25.35 -22.44 28.74
C ALA A 229 -25.57 -20.94 29.01
N GLY A 230 -26.19 -20.24 28.06
CA GLY A 230 -26.27 -18.78 28.10
C GLY A 230 -24.87 -18.16 28.05
N THR A 231 -24.45 -17.50 29.12
CA THR A 231 -23.09 -16.92 29.26
C THR A 231 -22.12 -17.83 30.02
N THR A 232 -22.56 -18.98 30.51
CA THR A 232 -21.72 -19.91 31.30
C THR A 232 -21.04 -20.91 30.38
N LEU A 233 -19.70 -20.98 30.42
CA LEU A 233 -18.93 -22.00 29.70
C LEU A 233 -19.11 -23.37 30.38
N LEU A 234 -19.52 -24.37 29.60
CA LEU A 234 -19.68 -25.76 30.04
C LEU A 234 -18.43 -26.59 29.78
N GLY A 235 -17.80 -26.39 28.62
CA GLY A 235 -16.63 -27.15 28.20
C GLY A 235 -16.05 -26.69 26.87
N ILE A 236 -14.87 -27.21 26.57
CA ILE A 236 -14.11 -26.93 25.35
C ILE A 236 -13.63 -28.26 24.79
N ASP A 237 -13.81 -28.48 23.50
CA ASP A 237 -13.26 -29.62 22.78
C ASP A 237 -12.45 -29.14 21.56
N THR A 238 -11.26 -29.67 21.38
CA THR A 238 -10.32 -29.32 20.31
C THR A 238 -10.21 -30.41 19.24
N SER A 239 -10.94 -31.51 19.36
CA SER A 239 -10.88 -32.62 18.41
C SER A 239 -12.26 -33.21 18.12
N ALA A 240 -12.62 -33.29 16.84
CA ALA A 240 -13.86 -33.96 16.45
C ALA A 240 -13.81 -35.48 16.74
N PRO A 241 -14.91 -36.12 17.17
CA PRO A 241 -16.25 -35.55 17.38
C PRO A 241 -16.32 -34.68 18.65
N TYR A 242 -16.86 -33.47 18.53
CA TYR A 242 -16.86 -32.49 19.62
C TYR A 242 -17.91 -32.83 20.67
N THR A 243 -17.49 -33.04 21.92
CA THR A 243 -18.37 -33.40 23.03
C THR A 243 -17.98 -32.75 24.36
N THR A 244 -18.95 -32.53 25.25
CA THR A 244 -18.73 -32.13 26.65
C THR A 244 -19.76 -32.70 27.61
#